data_AF-A0A835MNP8-F1
#
_entry.id   AF-A0A835MNP8-F1
#
_cell.length_a   1.000
_cell.length_b   1.000
_cell.length_c   1.000
_cell.angle_alpha   90.00
_cell.angle_beta   90.00
_cell.angle_gamma   90.00
#
_symmetry.space_group_name_H-M   'P 1'
#
loop_
_entity.id
_entity.type
_entity.pdbx_description
1 polymer ?
#
loop_
_entity_poly.entity_id
_entity_poly.type
_entity_poly.pdbx_seq_one_letter_code
_entity_poly.pdbx_strand_id
1 'polypeptide(L)'
;MLSVSATRPLTFKISLPSPAFTLRTHMESPTRTHFTSASHSPQTNPDIKDTSDGLTITLQEWQGWGAVSPLPAKVVEIVNDLKLLEKTTEAQMSFSGHRGKLEHLSWVQFTEGDFGMQENKKHRATYQALGDSEKKLQFFSARQIACRLLGSRGYLCQKCWLPLEEDCMCSKVKPSSLWHGIRFWLYMHPKDFLRQNNTGKLLWQVLGVESATLCLYGIAEDEEIMWNACKIAGKDRVWCLYPNKNAATKSVQDALCQEISSDPECNSTMKNEYKPLNFILIDGTWSNSAAMFNRLKEKTKSVWGVEDLPCISLSAGVSTMHKLRPQPSWDRTCTAAAAIGLLSELQLLPQFSSYGLDKQIEVLENAVDVLLDALTARRLRMGRSITRRLRHSGNIC
;
A
#
# COMPACT_ATOMS: atom_id res chain seq x y z
N MET A 1 77.55 -19.43 12.25
CA MET A 1 76.87 -20.34 11.29
C MET A 1 75.50 -20.62 11.87
N LEU A 2 74.32 -20.36 11.32
CA LEU A 2 73.70 -19.83 10.07
C LEU A 2 72.32 -19.34 10.60
N SER A 3 71.81 -18.10 10.51
CA SER A 3 71.38 -17.21 9.40
C SER A 3 70.35 -17.75 8.40
N VAL A 4 69.29 -16.94 8.18
CA VAL A 4 68.36 -16.84 7.01
C VAL A 4 67.16 -17.83 7.02
N SER A 5 65.89 -17.53 6.71
CA SER A 5 65.13 -16.32 6.32
C SER A 5 63.62 -16.54 6.53
N ALA A 6 62.88 -15.44 6.71
CA ALA A 6 61.42 -15.38 6.60
C ALA A 6 60.97 -15.31 5.13
N THR A 7 59.86 -15.97 4.79
CA THR A 7 59.17 -15.87 3.48
C THR A 7 57.72 -15.41 3.67
N ARG A 8 57.37 -14.29 3.03
CA ARG A 8 56.00 -13.74 2.92
C ARG A 8 55.23 -14.45 1.78
N PRO A 9 53.90 -14.65 1.89
CA PRO A 9 53.10 -15.06 0.75
C PRO A 9 52.69 -13.85 -0.09
N LEU A 10 52.89 -13.95 -1.41
CA LEU A 10 52.54 -12.96 -2.43
C LEU A 10 51.05 -13.10 -2.82
N THR A 11 50.33 -11.98 -2.81
CA THR A 11 48.99 -11.83 -3.40
C THR A 11 49.08 -11.64 -4.92
N PHE A 12 48.45 -12.53 -5.69
CA PHE A 12 48.22 -12.31 -7.13
C PHE A 12 46.88 -11.61 -7.36
N LYS A 13 46.93 -10.37 -7.87
CA LYS A 13 45.81 -9.66 -8.48
C LYS A 13 45.80 -9.98 -9.98
N ILE A 14 44.73 -10.59 -10.47
CA ILE A 14 44.49 -10.76 -11.91
C ILE A 14 43.52 -9.65 -12.35
N SER A 15 44.02 -8.75 -13.18
CA SER A 15 43.29 -7.65 -13.82
C SER A 15 42.83 -8.13 -15.21
N LEU A 16 41.52 -8.11 -15.50
CA LEU A 16 41.01 -8.29 -16.87
C LEU A 16 40.86 -6.92 -17.57
N PRO A 17 41.16 -6.82 -18.88
CA PRO A 17 41.24 -5.55 -19.59
C PRO A 17 39.89 -5.05 -20.12
N SER A 18 39.64 -3.75 -19.94
CA SER A 18 38.56 -2.99 -20.58
C SER A 18 38.88 -2.67 -22.05
N PRO A 19 37.93 -2.75 -22.99
CA PRO A 19 38.13 -2.20 -24.32
C PRO A 19 37.75 -0.72 -24.34
N ALA A 20 38.73 0.11 -24.74
CA ALA A 20 38.55 1.48 -25.14
C ALA A 20 37.96 1.54 -26.57
N PHE A 21 36.97 2.40 -26.79
CA PHE A 21 36.59 2.83 -28.14
C PHE A 21 36.54 4.36 -28.19
N THR A 22 37.32 4.90 -29.12
CA THR A 22 37.56 6.32 -29.38
C THR A 22 36.63 6.85 -30.47
N LEU A 23 35.98 7.97 -30.13
CA LEU A 23 35.51 9.13 -30.92
C LEU A 23 35.40 9.08 -32.47
N ARG A 24 34.17 9.37 -32.95
CA ARG A 24 33.75 10.45 -33.89
C ARG A 24 32.78 9.93 -34.97
N THR A 25 31.58 10.51 -35.00
CA THR A 25 30.95 10.96 -36.26
C THR A 25 29.82 11.94 -35.94
N HIS A 26 30.04 13.16 -36.43
CA HIS A 26 29.14 14.21 -36.92
C HIS A 26 27.68 14.29 -36.45
N MET A 27 27.31 15.48 -35.96
CA MET A 27 25.94 15.94 -35.75
C MET A 27 25.27 16.28 -37.09
N GLU A 28 23.99 15.92 -37.22
CA GLU A 28 23.01 16.71 -37.96
C GLU A 28 21.71 16.74 -37.16
N SER A 29 21.14 17.94 -37.03
CA SER A 29 19.95 18.24 -36.24
C SER A 29 18.73 18.34 -37.16
N PRO A 30 17.56 17.75 -36.83
CA PRO A 30 16.33 18.12 -37.49
C PRO A 30 15.57 19.18 -36.68
N THR A 31 15.45 20.34 -37.32
CA THR A 31 14.39 21.35 -37.30
C THR A 31 13.30 21.27 -36.23
N ARG A 32 13.29 22.30 -35.38
CA ARG A 32 12.24 22.65 -34.42
C ARG A 32 10.98 23.10 -35.18
N THR A 33 9.96 22.25 -35.25
CA THR A 33 8.60 22.70 -35.60
C THR A 33 7.89 23.13 -34.33
N HIS A 34 7.50 24.40 -34.29
CA HIS A 34 6.68 24.99 -33.23
C HIS A 34 5.28 24.38 -33.29
N PHE A 35 4.97 23.48 -32.36
CA PHE A 35 3.59 23.09 -32.07
C PHE A 35 3.11 23.88 -30.85
N THR A 36 2.20 24.83 -31.13
CA THR A 36 1.36 25.50 -30.14
C THR A 36 0.55 24.46 -29.38
N SER A 37 0.83 24.31 -28.08
CA SER A 37 0.05 23.45 -27.20
C SER A 37 -1.27 24.15 -26.87
N ALA A 38 -2.32 23.82 -27.61
CA ALA A 38 -3.69 24.12 -27.20
C ALA A 38 -4.04 23.19 -26.03
N SER A 39 -4.19 23.78 -24.85
CA SER A 39 -4.76 23.15 -23.67
C SER A 39 -6.24 22.83 -23.91
N HIS A 40 -6.52 21.62 -24.38
CA HIS A 40 -7.88 21.10 -24.45
C HIS A 40 -8.22 20.41 -23.12
N SER A 41 -8.98 21.11 -22.29
CA SER A 41 -9.79 20.51 -21.23
C SER A 41 -10.75 19.48 -21.87
N PRO A 42 -10.92 18.27 -21.32
CA PRO A 42 -11.95 17.36 -21.83
C PRO A 42 -13.32 17.96 -21.52
N GLN A 43 -14.06 18.33 -22.57
CA GLN A 43 -15.48 18.63 -22.45
C GLN A 43 -16.23 17.35 -22.13
N THR A 44 -17.03 17.39 -21.07
CA THR A 44 -17.93 16.33 -20.62
C THR A 44 -19.00 16.08 -21.68
N ASN A 45 -19.18 14.81 -22.09
CA ASN A 45 -20.29 14.40 -22.96
C ASN A 45 -21.65 14.64 -22.27
N PRO A 46 -22.65 15.25 -22.93
CA PRO A 46 -23.88 15.70 -22.29
C PRO A 46 -25.05 14.69 -22.39
N ASP A 47 -24.81 13.38 -22.26
CA ASP A 47 -25.90 12.39 -22.36
C ASP A 47 -25.75 11.22 -21.37
N ILE A 48 -25.85 11.56 -20.07
CA ILE A 48 -26.42 10.65 -19.06
C ILE A 48 -27.34 11.53 -18.21
N LYS A 49 -28.66 11.31 -18.32
CA LYS A 49 -29.64 11.86 -17.36
C LYS A 49 -29.39 11.18 -16.01
N ASP A 50 -28.51 11.79 -15.23
CA ASP A 50 -28.20 11.38 -13.86
C ASP A 50 -29.21 12.07 -12.92
N THR A 51 -30.35 11.42 -12.68
CA THR A 51 -31.37 11.87 -11.71
C THR A 51 -31.08 11.36 -10.28
N SER A 52 -29.84 10.96 -10.00
CA SER A 52 -29.33 10.73 -8.66
C SER A 52 -28.40 11.88 -8.32
N ASP A 53 -28.75 12.67 -7.32
CA ASP A 53 -27.91 13.72 -6.75
C ASP A 53 -26.49 13.15 -6.53
N GLY A 54 -25.50 13.53 -7.35
CA GLY A 54 -24.09 13.06 -7.30
C GLY A 54 -23.35 13.43 -6.00
N LEU A 55 -24.12 13.79 -4.98
CA LEU A 55 -23.79 14.49 -3.77
C LEU A 55 -23.36 13.59 -2.62
N THR A 56 -23.59 12.27 -2.67
CA THR A 56 -23.28 11.37 -1.54
C THR A 56 -22.40 10.19 -1.99
N ILE A 57 -21.54 9.69 -1.10
CA ILE A 57 -20.81 8.42 -1.32
C ILE A 57 -21.75 7.30 -0.88
N THR A 58 -22.12 6.42 -1.81
CA THR A 58 -22.99 5.28 -1.49
C THR A 58 -22.16 4.16 -0.85
N LEU A 59 -22.82 3.26 -0.10
CA LEU A 59 -22.17 2.07 0.42
C LEU A 59 -21.60 1.19 -0.71
N GLN A 60 -22.34 1.05 -1.81
CA GLN A 60 -21.88 0.30 -2.98
C GLN A 60 -20.61 0.89 -3.59
N GLU A 61 -20.52 2.22 -3.68
CA GLU A 61 -19.30 2.87 -4.14
C GLU A 61 -18.14 2.65 -3.17
N TRP A 62 -18.36 2.80 -1.87
CA TRP A 62 -17.37 2.54 -0.82
C TRP A 62 -16.79 1.13 -0.92
N GLN A 63 -17.68 0.13 -1.00
CA GLN A 63 -17.31 -1.27 -1.12
C GLN A 63 -16.64 -1.58 -2.47
N GLY A 64 -17.00 -0.85 -3.52
CA GLY A 64 -16.34 -0.92 -4.83
C GLY A 64 -14.84 -0.64 -4.76
N TRP A 65 -14.39 0.19 -3.81
CA TRP A 65 -12.97 0.50 -3.60
C TRP A 65 -12.17 -0.59 -2.86
N GLY A 66 -12.82 -1.71 -2.48
CA GLY A 66 -12.21 -2.86 -1.80
C GLY A 66 -12.50 -2.94 -0.30
N ALA A 67 -13.31 -2.04 0.24
CA ALA A 67 -13.74 -2.09 1.63
C ALA A 67 -14.88 -3.09 1.84
N VAL A 68 -14.91 -3.75 3.00
CA VAL A 68 -16.06 -4.57 3.44
C VAL A 68 -16.82 -3.91 4.60
N SER A 69 -16.25 -2.86 5.18
CA SER A 69 -16.83 -2.09 6.27
C SER A 69 -18.02 -1.25 5.82
N PRO A 70 -18.88 -0.83 6.76
CA PRO A 70 -19.77 0.30 6.49
C PRO A 70 -18.96 1.55 6.12
N LEU A 71 -19.58 2.48 5.41
CA LEU A 71 -18.92 3.75 5.08
C LEU A 71 -18.62 4.51 6.39
N PRO A 72 -17.35 4.86 6.70
CA PRO A 72 -17.01 5.43 7.99
C PRO A 72 -17.68 6.79 8.25
N ALA A 73 -18.26 6.97 9.43
CA ALA A 73 -19.08 8.14 9.75
C ALA A 73 -18.28 9.44 9.64
N LYS A 74 -17.02 9.42 10.10
CA LYS A 74 -16.14 10.59 10.03
C LYS A 74 -15.73 10.93 8.58
N VAL A 75 -15.64 9.94 7.70
CA VAL A 75 -15.40 10.18 6.27
C VAL A 75 -16.61 10.86 5.64
N VAL A 76 -17.83 10.40 5.94
CA VAL A 76 -19.08 11.05 5.48
C VAL A 76 -19.16 12.49 5.94
N GLU A 77 -18.89 12.77 7.22
CA GLU A 77 -18.87 14.11 7.79
C GLU A 77 -17.92 15.03 7.01
N ILE A 78 -16.68 14.59 6.77
CA ILE A 78 -15.69 15.41 6.06
C ILE A 78 -16.07 15.61 4.59
N VAL A 79 -16.64 14.60 3.92
CA VAL A 79 -17.13 14.75 2.55
C VAL A 79 -18.24 15.79 2.48
N ASN A 80 -19.19 15.76 3.42
CA ASN A 80 -20.27 16.75 3.49
C ASN A 80 -19.72 18.15 3.80
N ASP A 81 -18.73 18.26 4.68
CA ASP A 81 -18.05 19.51 5.00
C ASP A 81 -17.35 20.14 3.79
N LEU A 82 -16.66 19.32 2.98
CA LEU A 82 -15.97 19.77 1.77
C LEU A 82 -16.98 20.23 0.70
N LYS A 83 -18.08 19.51 0.55
CA LYS A 83 -19.16 19.90 -0.39
C LYS A 83 -19.92 21.14 0.07
N LEU A 84 -20.15 21.28 1.37
CA LEU A 84 -20.72 22.50 1.93
C LEU A 84 -19.80 23.68 1.67
N LEU A 85 -18.49 23.51 1.87
CA LEU A 85 -17.51 24.53 1.56
C LEU A 85 -17.61 24.95 0.09
N GLU A 86 -17.66 23.99 -0.84
CA GLU A 86 -17.73 24.25 -2.29
C GLU A 86 -18.96 25.09 -2.66
N LYS A 87 -20.12 24.77 -2.05
CA LYS A 87 -21.36 25.55 -2.20
C LYS A 87 -21.24 26.95 -1.62
N THR A 88 -20.66 27.09 -0.42
CA THR A 88 -20.55 28.39 0.26
C THR A 88 -19.54 29.34 -0.36
N THR A 89 -18.53 28.79 -1.04
CA THR A 89 -17.45 29.58 -1.66
C THR A 89 -17.68 29.81 -3.15
N GLU A 90 -18.73 29.23 -3.73
CA GLU A 90 -18.99 29.20 -5.18
C GLU A 90 -17.75 28.80 -6.00
N ALA A 91 -16.91 27.95 -5.42
CA ALA A 91 -15.60 27.59 -5.96
C ALA A 91 -15.48 26.07 -6.01
N GLN A 92 -15.37 25.54 -7.24
CA GLN A 92 -15.31 24.11 -7.48
C GLN A 92 -14.05 23.48 -6.89
N MET A 93 -14.20 22.30 -6.28
CA MET A 93 -13.06 21.49 -5.86
C MET A 93 -12.24 21.04 -7.07
N SER A 94 -11.00 21.50 -7.16
CA SER A 94 -10.00 20.93 -8.06
C SER A 94 -9.03 20.04 -7.29
N PHE A 95 -8.66 18.91 -7.86
CA PHE A 95 -7.67 17.98 -7.29
C PHE A 95 -6.49 17.83 -8.26
N SER A 96 -5.28 18.10 -7.78
CA SER A 96 -4.04 17.99 -8.57
C SER A 96 -3.53 16.58 -8.56
N GLY A 97 -3.43 16.02 -9.77
CA GLY A 97 -2.61 14.85 -10.06
C GLY A 97 -2.96 13.59 -9.27
N HIS A 98 -2.07 12.59 -9.38
CA HIS A 98 -2.27 11.20 -8.92
C HIS A 98 -2.37 11.00 -7.39
N ARG A 99 -2.47 12.06 -6.59
CA ARG A 99 -2.45 11.99 -5.10
C ARG A 99 -3.75 12.45 -4.43
N GLY A 100 -4.75 12.92 -5.19
CA GLY A 100 -5.99 13.45 -4.60
C GLY A 100 -5.73 14.65 -3.69
N LYS A 101 -4.70 15.45 -4.00
CA LYS A 101 -4.40 16.67 -3.24
C LYS A 101 -5.27 17.78 -3.81
N LEU A 102 -6.04 18.46 -2.95
CA LEU A 102 -6.75 19.68 -3.36
C LEU A 102 -5.75 20.67 -3.97
N GLU A 103 -6.05 21.12 -5.19
CA GLU A 103 -5.29 22.17 -5.85
C GLU A 103 -5.46 23.48 -5.11
N HIS A 104 -4.36 24.21 -5.03
CA HIS A 104 -4.39 25.66 -4.90
C HIS A 104 -4.35 26.16 -6.34
N LEU A 105 -5.45 26.75 -6.83
CA LEU A 105 -5.38 27.46 -8.11
C LEU A 105 -4.43 28.64 -7.90
N SER A 106 -3.30 28.64 -8.58
CA SER A 106 -2.21 29.57 -8.28
C SER A 106 -1.83 30.39 -9.51
N TRP A 107 -1.91 31.71 -9.33
CA TRP A 107 -1.33 32.80 -10.12
C TRP A 107 -2.03 33.22 -11.43
N VAL A 108 -3.32 33.52 -11.38
CA VAL A 108 -3.83 34.70 -12.10
C VAL A 108 -4.81 35.40 -11.17
N GLN A 109 -4.41 36.60 -10.70
CA GLN A 109 -5.16 37.49 -9.83
C GLN A 109 -5.37 37.02 -8.37
N PHE A 110 -4.75 37.76 -7.45
CA PHE A 110 -5.04 37.70 -6.02
C PHE A 110 -6.53 38.01 -5.79
N THR A 111 -7.33 37.00 -5.51
CA THR A 111 -8.59 37.14 -4.78
C THR A 111 -8.49 36.29 -3.52
N GLU A 112 -8.90 36.84 -2.38
CA GLU A 112 -9.23 36.06 -1.19
C GLU A 112 -10.38 35.10 -1.54
N GLY A 113 -10.06 33.93 -2.11
CA GLY A 113 -11.09 33.05 -2.68
C GLY A 113 -10.63 31.65 -3.10
N ASP A 114 -9.38 31.26 -2.84
CA ASP A 114 -8.90 29.91 -3.18
C ASP A 114 -9.50 28.86 -2.23
N PHE A 115 -10.35 27.97 -2.78
CA PHE A 115 -10.97 26.86 -2.05
C PHE A 115 -9.94 26.06 -1.24
N GLY A 116 -8.79 25.74 -1.86
CA GLY A 116 -7.72 24.98 -1.22
C GLY A 116 -7.14 25.70 0.01
N MET A 117 -7.04 27.03 -0.03
CA MET A 117 -6.56 27.82 1.11
C MET A 117 -7.59 27.85 2.24
N GLN A 118 -8.87 28.06 1.91
CA GLN A 118 -9.95 28.10 2.90
C GLN A 118 -10.16 26.74 3.57
N GLU A 119 -10.15 25.65 2.80
CA GLU A 119 -10.20 24.28 3.31
C GLU A 119 -9.03 24.01 4.26
N ASN A 120 -7.81 24.37 3.86
CA ASN A 120 -6.64 24.16 4.71
C ASN A 120 -6.67 25.01 5.99
N LYS A 121 -7.26 26.20 5.95
CA LYS A 121 -7.49 27.05 7.13
C LYS A 121 -8.51 26.39 8.08
N LYS A 122 -9.68 25.98 7.56
CA LYS A 122 -10.71 25.26 8.34
C LYS A 122 -10.13 23.98 8.94
N HIS A 123 -9.44 23.17 8.15
CA HIS A 123 -8.79 21.94 8.61
C HIS A 123 -7.78 22.18 9.74
N ARG A 124 -6.90 23.18 9.61
CA ARG A 124 -5.92 23.50 10.66
C ARG A 124 -6.62 23.96 11.94
N ALA A 125 -7.66 24.77 11.84
CA ALA A 125 -8.45 25.21 12.99
C ALA A 125 -9.14 24.02 13.67
N THR A 126 -9.83 23.16 12.91
CA THR A 126 -10.46 21.94 13.45
C THR A 126 -9.42 21.04 14.11
N TYR A 127 -8.29 20.77 13.46
CA TYR A 127 -7.23 19.93 14.02
C TYR A 127 -6.64 20.50 15.33
N GLN A 128 -6.51 21.83 15.43
CA GLN A 128 -6.04 22.50 16.64
C GLN A 128 -7.09 22.44 17.77
N ALA A 129 -8.37 22.54 17.45
CA ALA A 129 -9.47 22.47 18.40
C ALA A 129 -9.68 21.07 18.99
N LEU A 130 -9.23 20.02 18.30
CA LEU A 130 -9.22 18.66 18.85
C LEU A 130 -8.20 18.60 20.00
N GLY A 131 -8.66 18.30 21.21
CA GLY A 131 -7.80 18.17 22.40
C GLY A 131 -7.15 16.78 22.55
N ASP A 132 -7.70 15.78 21.88
CA ASP A 132 -7.35 14.37 22.04
C ASP A 132 -6.57 13.81 20.83
N SER A 133 -5.53 13.02 21.10
CA SER A 133 -4.64 12.48 20.06
C SER A 133 -5.34 11.46 19.16
N GLU A 134 -6.25 10.66 19.71
CA GLU A 134 -7.05 9.69 18.95
C GLU A 134 -8.00 10.41 17.99
N LYS A 135 -8.73 11.42 18.48
CA LYS A 135 -9.59 12.25 17.62
C LYS A 135 -8.80 12.94 16.50
N LYS A 136 -7.59 13.43 16.79
CA LYS A 136 -6.69 14.01 15.76
C LYS A 136 -6.31 12.99 14.69
N LEU A 137 -5.96 11.77 15.10
CA LEU A 137 -5.64 10.69 14.18
C LEU A 137 -6.84 10.32 13.29
N GLN A 138 -8.02 10.15 13.89
CA GLN A 138 -9.24 9.80 13.17
C GLN A 138 -9.62 10.89 12.16
N PHE A 139 -9.58 12.16 12.59
CA PHE A 139 -9.86 13.29 11.71
C PHE A 139 -8.85 13.38 10.55
N PHE A 140 -7.55 13.21 10.84
CA PHE A 140 -6.52 13.19 9.79
C PHE A 140 -6.77 12.08 8.78
N SER A 141 -7.03 10.86 9.26
CA SER A 141 -7.19 9.67 8.42
C SER A 141 -8.43 9.78 7.55
N ALA A 142 -9.56 10.15 8.16
CA ALA A 142 -10.82 10.36 7.46
C ALA A 142 -10.71 11.47 6.40
N ARG A 143 -9.98 12.56 6.68
CA ARG A 143 -9.74 13.61 5.67
C ARG A 143 -8.95 13.10 4.48
N GLN A 144 -7.86 12.38 4.73
CA GLN A 144 -7.05 11.82 3.64
C GLN A 144 -7.88 10.91 2.74
N ILE A 145 -8.76 10.08 3.32
CA ILE A 145 -9.66 9.20 2.59
C ILE A 145 -10.71 9.99 1.81
N ALA A 146 -11.39 10.96 2.46
CA ALA A 146 -12.40 11.80 1.83
C ALA A 146 -11.86 12.54 0.59
N CYS A 147 -10.72 13.23 0.71
CA CYS A 147 -10.10 13.93 -0.41
C CYS A 147 -9.72 12.98 -1.56
N ARG A 148 -9.32 11.74 -1.24
CA ARG A 148 -8.97 10.74 -2.25
C ARG A 148 -10.18 10.17 -2.96
N LEU A 149 -11.27 9.89 -2.24
CA LEU A 149 -12.54 9.44 -2.83
C LEU A 149 -13.05 10.49 -3.81
N LEU A 150 -13.15 11.74 -3.35
CA LEU A 150 -13.62 12.86 -4.18
C LEU A 150 -12.71 13.11 -5.39
N GLY A 151 -11.39 13.14 -5.20
CA GLY A 151 -10.43 13.38 -6.28
C GLY A 151 -10.21 12.22 -7.24
N SER A 152 -10.75 11.03 -6.95
CA SER A 152 -10.59 9.83 -7.79
C SER A 152 -11.89 9.38 -8.47
N ARG A 153 -13.04 9.90 -8.02
CA ARG A 153 -14.36 9.53 -8.53
C ARG A 153 -14.47 9.84 -10.02
N GLY A 154 -15.03 8.89 -10.78
CA GLY A 154 -15.18 9.00 -12.24
C GLY A 154 -13.89 8.83 -13.05
N TYR A 155 -12.72 8.80 -12.41
CA TYR A 155 -11.43 8.67 -13.10
C TYR A 155 -10.75 7.32 -12.87
N LEU A 156 -10.69 6.85 -11.62
CA LEU A 156 -10.03 5.58 -11.30
C LEU A 156 -11.02 4.42 -11.38
N CYS A 157 -10.56 3.29 -11.91
CA CYS A 157 -11.21 2.01 -11.74
C CYS A 157 -11.30 1.67 -10.24
N GLN A 158 -12.49 1.35 -9.74
CA GLN A 158 -12.70 1.05 -8.32
C GLN A 158 -11.96 -0.20 -7.85
N LYS A 159 -11.72 -1.16 -8.75
CA LYS A 159 -10.98 -2.40 -8.45
C LYS A 159 -9.47 -2.18 -8.43
N CYS A 160 -8.89 -1.71 -9.53
CA CYS A 160 -7.43 -1.64 -9.67
C CYS A 160 -6.81 -0.28 -9.32
N TRP A 161 -7.63 0.74 -9.04
CA TRP A 161 -7.21 2.12 -8.75
C TRP A 161 -6.32 2.75 -9.81
N LEU A 162 -6.33 2.22 -11.04
CA LEU A 162 -5.69 2.84 -12.20
C LEU A 162 -6.74 3.62 -13.00
N PRO A 163 -6.33 4.62 -13.79
CA PRO A 163 -7.22 5.33 -14.72
C PRO A 163 -8.07 4.36 -15.54
N LEU A 164 -9.38 4.53 -15.46
CA LEU A 164 -10.36 3.54 -15.92
C LEU A 164 -10.24 3.27 -17.42
N GLU A 165 -10.08 4.33 -18.21
CA GLU A 165 -10.08 4.26 -19.67
C GLU A 165 -8.74 3.78 -20.24
N GLU A 166 -7.61 4.30 -19.73
CA GLU A 166 -6.32 4.11 -20.41
C GLU A 166 -5.42 3.03 -19.80
N ASP A 167 -5.59 2.77 -18.50
CA ASP A 167 -4.60 2.01 -17.72
C ASP A 167 -5.21 0.83 -16.95
N CYS A 168 -6.53 0.65 -16.99
CA CYS A 168 -7.20 -0.39 -16.23
C CYS A 168 -6.61 -1.78 -16.54
N MET A 169 -6.22 -2.49 -15.49
CA MET A 169 -5.56 -3.79 -15.60
C MET A 169 -6.46 -4.98 -15.21
N CYS A 170 -7.73 -4.72 -14.84
CA CYS A 170 -8.59 -5.74 -14.22
C CYS A 170 -8.82 -6.98 -15.07
N SER A 171 -8.89 -6.84 -16.41
CA SER A 171 -9.06 -7.98 -17.32
C SER A 171 -7.86 -8.92 -17.39
N LYS A 172 -6.68 -8.47 -16.93
CA LYS A 172 -5.42 -9.22 -16.94
C LYS A 172 -5.12 -9.87 -15.59
N VAL A 173 -5.80 -9.46 -14.51
CA VAL A 173 -5.62 -10.02 -13.17
C VAL A 173 -6.57 -11.20 -13.01
N LYS A 174 -6.02 -12.38 -12.73
CA LYS A 174 -6.81 -13.60 -12.50
C LYS A 174 -7.18 -13.71 -11.02
N PRO A 175 -8.46 -13.90 -10.66
CA PRO A 175 -8.84 -14.22 -9.29
C PRO A 175 -8.38 -15.64 -8.93
N SER A 176 -8.06 -15.86 -7.65
CA SER A 176 -7.70 -17.16 -7.09
C SER A 176 -8.09 -17.21 -5.63
N SER A 177 -8.96 -18.13 -5.24
CA SER A 177 -9.39 -18.26 -3.84
C SER A 177 -8.25 -18.76 -2.96
N LEU A 178 -8.03 -18.11 -1.81
CA LEU A 178 -7.12 -18.60 -0.77
C LEU A 178 -7.82 -19.64 0.11
N TRP A 179 -7.05 -20.54 0.72
CA TRP A 179 -7.57 -21.40 1.77
C TRP A 179 -8.16 -20.55 2.92
N HIS A 180 -9.43 -20.82 3.27
CA HIS A 180 -10.21 -20.05 4.26
C HIS A 180 -9.61 -20.06 5.67
N GLY A 181 -8.65 -20.94 5.94
CA GLY A 181 -7.87 -20.95 7.18
C GLY A 181 -6.80 -19.85 7.26
N ILE A 182 -6.58 -19.05 6.20
CA ILE A 182 -5.68 -17.90 6.20
C ILE A 182 -6.48 -16.64 5.89
N ARG A 183 -6.27 -15.59 6.70
CA ARG A 183 -6.81 -14.25 6.48
C ARG A 183 -5.70 -13.20 6.55
N PHE A 184 -5.63 -12.37 5.52
CA PHE A 184 -4.80 -11.18 5.48
C PHE A 184 -5.59 -9.94 5.90
N TRP A 185 -5.01 -9.15 6.79
CA TRP A 185 -5.49 -7.81 7.12
C TRP A 185 -4.52 -6.80 6.54
N LEU A 186 -4.97 -6.05 5.53
CA LEU A 186 -4.18 -4.97 4.95
C LEU A 186 -4.39 -3.72 5.79
N TYR A 187 -3.52 -3.57 6.80
CA TYR A 187 -3.54 -2.41 7.67
C TYR A 187 -2.90 -1.23 6.94
N MET A 188 -3.71 -0.48 6.21
CA MET A 188 -3.29 0.48 5.20
C MET A 188 -3.24 1.90 5.74
N HIS A 189 -2.14 2.60 5.49
CA HIS A 189 -2.03 4.02 5.80
C HIS A 189 -2.97 4.84 4.89
N PRO A 190 -3.72 5.82 5.41
CA PRO A 190 -4.74 6.55 4.61
C PRO A 190 -4.15 7.37 3.44
N LYS A 191 -2.86 7.72 3.48
CA LYS A 191 -2.14 8.33 2.34
C LYS A 191 -1.83 7.35 1.19
N ASP A 192 -1.93 6.05 1.42
CA ASP A 192 -1.67 5.01 0.42
C ASP A 192 -2.97 4.38 -0.13
N PHE A 193 -4.11 4.71 0.47
CA PHE A 193 -5.45 4.45 -0.09
C PHE A 193 -5.61 5.11 -1.48
N LEU A 194 -6.21 4.40 -2.43
CA LEU A 194 -6.37 4.80 -3.85
C LEU A 194 -5.06 5.17 -4.57
N ARG A 195 -3.91 4.78 -4.03
CA ARG A 195 -2.63 5.06 -4.67
C ARG A 195 -2.39 4.04 -5.79
N GLN A 196 -2.18 4.53 -7.01
CA GLN A 196 -2.02 3.71 -8.22
C GLN A 196 -0.94 2.63 -8.12
N ASN A 197 0.15 2.90 -7.42
CA ASN A 197 1.26 1.95 -7.24
C ASN A 197 1.25 1.20 -5.91
N ASN A 198 0.16 1.27 -5.15
CA ASN A 198 -0.03 0.44 -3.98
C ASN A 198 -0.19 -1.01 -4.45
N THR A 199 0.64 -1.92 -3.95
CA THR A 199 0.60 -3.34 -4.29
C THR A 199 -0.31 -4.14 -3.36
N GLY A 200 -0.61 -3.64 -2.16
CA GLY A 200 -1.51 -4.30 -1.22
C GLY A 200 -2.88 -4.59 -1.83
N LYS A 201 -3.40 -3.67 -2.67
CA LYS A 201 -4.67 -3.88 -3.39
C LYS A 201 -4.73 -5.17 -4.22
N LEU A 202 -3.59 -5.67 -4.70
CA LEU A 202 -3.55 -6.92 -5.45
C LEU A 202 -4.02 -8.10 -4.60
N LEU A 203 -3.82 -8.06 -3.27
CA LEU A 203 -4.21 -9.15 -2.37
C LEU A 203 -5.71 -9.39 -2.42
N TRP A 204 -6.54 -8.36 -2.25
CA TRP A 204 -8.00 -8.54 -2.32
C TRP A 204 -8.52 -8.63 -3.75
N GLN A 205 -7.81 -8.05 -4.73
CA GLN A 205 -8.17 -8.21 -6.15
C GLN A 205 -7.99 -9.66 -6.63
N VAL A 206 -6.97 -10.36 -6.13
CA VAL A 206 -6.68 -11.75 -6.48
C VAL A 206 -7.40 -12.72 -5.54
N LEU A 207 -7.26 -12.54 -4.23
CA LEU A 207 -7.70 -13.50 -3.22
C LEU A 207 -9.15 -13.30 -2.73
N GLY A 208 -9.75 -12.17 -3.09
CA GLY A 208 -11.05 -11.74 -2.60
C GLY A 208 -10.97 -10.97 -1.27
N VAL A 209 -11.98 -10.14 -1.02
CA VAL A 209 -12.04 -9.22 0.14
C VAL A 209 -12.19 -9.94 1.49
N GLU A 210 -12.74 -11.17 1.48
CA GLU A 210 -12.83 -12.03 2.67
C GLU A 210 -11.46 -12.57 3.09
N SER A 211 -10.66 -13.03 2.12
CA SER A 211 -9.31 -13.56 2.35
C SER A 211 -8.28 -12.45 2.62
N ALA A 212 -8.49 -11.27 2.04
CA ALA A 212 -7.63 -10.11 2.20
C ALA A 212 -8.48 -8.87 2.46
N THR A 213 -8.66 -8.53 3.73
CA THR A 213 -9.56 -7.47 4.14
C THR A 213 -8.81 -6.15 4.34
N LEU A 214 -9.29 -5.08 3.70
CA LEU A 214 -8.79 -3.73 3.91
C LEU A 214 -9.13 -3.25 5.34
N CYS A 215 -8.14 -2.70 6.04
CA CYS A 215 -8.30 -2.04 7.33
C CYS A 215 -7.54 -0.71 7.30
N LEU A 216 -8.24 0.43 7.30
CA LEU A 216 -7.59 1.74 7.20
C LEU A 216 -7.13 2.23 8.58
N TYR A 217 -5.82 2.52 8.67
CA TYR A 217 -5.19 3.08 9.87
C TYR A 217 -5.88 4.38 10.31
N GLY A 218 -6.33 4.42 11.55
CA GLY A 218 -7.03 5.56 12.14
C GLY A 218 -8.50 5.67 11.74
N ILE A 219 -9.11 4.63 11.15
CA ILE A 219 -10.56 4.52 10.98
C ILE A 219 -11.08 3.50 11.99
N ALA A 220 -11.93 3.96 12.92
CA ALA A 220 -12.36 3.16 14.05
C ALA A 220 -13.17 1.93 13.61
N GLU A 221 -14.07 2.11 12.66
CA GLU A 221 -14.94 1.04 12.14
C GLU A 221 -14.13 -0.11 11.52
N ASP A 222 -13.11 0.22 10.72
CA ASP A 222 -12.21 -0.76 10.10
C ASP A 222 -11.36 -1.49 11.14
N GLU A 223 -10.77 -0.74 12.08
CA GLU A 223 -9.93 -1.30 13.14
C GLU A 223 -10.74 -2.19 14.11
N GLU A 224 -11.97 -1.81 14.43
CA GLU A 224 -12.88 -2.62 15.24
C GLU A 224 -13.22 -3.95 14.55
N ILE A 225 -13.52 -3.94 13.25
CA ILE A 225 -13.77 -5.17 12.48
C ILE A 225 -12.55 -6.10 12.53
N MET A 226 -11.35 -5.57 12.28
CA MET A 226 -10.10 -6.34 12.36
C MET A 226 -9.88 -6.91 13.77
N TRP A 227 -9.94 -6.08 14.80
CA TRP A 227 -9.69 -6.53 16.17
C TRP A 227 -10.77 -7.47 16.70
N ASN A 228 -12.02 -7.33 16.26
CA ASN A 228 -13.09 -8.28 16.58
C ASN A 228 -12.78 -9.66 16.01
N ALA A 229 -12.35 -9.74 14.74
CA ALA A 229 -11.93 -11.01 14.16
C ALA A 229 -10.70 -11.61 14.86
N CYS A 230 -9.69 -10.80 15.19
CA CYS A 230 -8.53 -11.23 15.97
C CYS A 230 -8.91 -11.76 17.35
N LYS A 231 -9.84 -11.10 18.05
CA LYS A 231 -10.35 -11.55 19.36
C LYS A 231 -11.06 -12.90 19.27
N ILE A 232 -11.88 -13.11 18.23
CA ILE A 232 -12.57 -14.38 17.99
C ILE A 232 -11.56 -15.50 17.71
N ALA A 233 -10.54 -15.21 16.89
CA ALA A 233 -9.51 -16.17 16.51
C ALA A 233 -8.64 -16.62 17.69
N GLY A 234 -8.29 -15.68 18.59
CA GLY A 234 -7.37 -15.92 19.70
C GLY A 234 -5.99 -15.33 19.42
N LYS A 235 -5.29 -14.90 20.47
CA LYS A 235 -3.99 -14.20 20.39
C LYS A 235 -2.88 -15.03 19.74
N ASP A 236 -2.98 -16.35 19.88
CA ASP A 236 -2.11 -17.36 19.29
C ASP A 236 -2.23 -17.38 17.77
N ARG A 237 -3.41 -17.06 17.22
CA ARG A 237 -3.68 -17.09 15.77
C ARG A 237 -3.50 -15.75 15.06
N VAL A 238 -2.72 -14.82 15.62
CA VAL A 238 -2.56 -13.46 15.09
C VAL A 238 -1.09 -13.06 15.04
N TRP A 239 -0.61 -12.70 13.86
CA TRP A 239 0.75 -12.25 13.63
C TRP A 239 0.80 -10.96 12.81
N CYS A 240 1.80 -10.13 13.09
CA CYS A 240 2.13 -8.97 12.27
C CYS A 240 3.31 -9.29 11.35
N LEU A 241 3.18 -9.04 10.06
CA LEU A 241 4.31 -9.10 9.13
C LEU A 241 5.06 -7.77 9.20
N TYR A 242 6.07 -7.72 10.05
CA TYR A 242 6.87 -6.52 10.28
C TYR A 242 8.27 -6.88 10.76
N PRO A 243 9.34 -6.33 10.14
CA PRO A 243 10.72 -6.55 10.57
C PRO A 243 11.00 -5.75 11.85
N ASN A 244 10.50 -6.23 12.99
CA ASN A 244 10.73 -5.61 14.28
C ASN A 244 12.17 -5.88 14.75
N LYS A 245 13.07 -4.92 14.56
CA LYS A 245 14.49 -5.04 14.95
C LYS A 245 14.73 -5.07 16.47
N ASN A 246 13.70 -4.76 17.28
CA ASN A 246 13.81 -4.60 18.73
C ASN A 246 13.23 -5.79 19.51
N ALA A 247 12.70 -6.81 18.84
CA ALA A 247 12.21 -8.03 19.45
C ALA A 247 12.77 -9.26 18.73
N ALA A 248 12.73 -10.43 19.38
CA ALA A 248 13.10 -11.69 18.73
C ALA A 248 12.12 -11.96 17.57
N THR A 249 12.53 -11.61 16.35
CA THR A 249 11.79 -11.93 15.13
C THR A 249 11.75 -13.44 14.96
N LYS A 250 10.54 -13.99 14.87
CA LYS A 250 10.32 -15.40 14.61
C LYS A 250 10.27 -15.63 13.10
N SER A 251 10.90 -16.71 12.63
CA SER A 251 10.60 -17.24 11.29
C SER A 251 9.14 -17.75 11.25
N VAL A 252 8.59 -17.99 10.06
CA VAL A 252 7.26 -18.61 9.95
C VAL A 252 7.20 -19.96 10.67
N GLN A 253 8.28 -20.72 10.60
CA GLN A 253 8.42 -21.99 11.31
C GLN A 253 8.39 -21.80 12.84
N ASP A 254 9.17 -20.86 13.38
CA ASP A 254 9.19 -20.59 14.83
C ASP A 254 7.86 -20.05 15.35
N ALA A 255 7.14 -19.29 14.51
CA ALA A 255 5.86 -18.70 14.84
C ALA A 255 4.75 -19.77 14.96
N LEU A 256 4.77 -20.79 14.10
CA LEU A 256 3.69 -21.78 13.97
C LEU A 256 4.01 -23.15 14.60
N CYS A 257 5.28 -23.51 14.80
CA CYS A 257 5.64 -24.75 15.48
C CYS A 257 5.44 -24.70 17.01
N GLN A 258 5.41 -23.50 17.62
CA GLN A 258 5.15 -23.36 19.06
C GLN A 258 3.69 -23.68 19.46
N GLU A 259 2.76 -23.70 18.50
CA GLU A 259 1.34 -24.02 18.75
C GLU A 259 1.09 -25.50 19.05
N ILE A 260 1.99 -26.41 18.64
CA ILE A 260 1.72 -27.86 18.67
C ILE A 260 2.30 -28.54 19.92
N SER A 261 3.24 -27.90 20.64
CA SER A 261 3.86 -28.49 21.84
C SER A 261 3.01 -28.36 23.10
N SER A 262 1.89 -27.64 23.06
CA SER A 262 1.01 -27.41 24.21
C SER A 262 -0.37 -28.00 23.94
N ASP A 263 -0.48 -29.33 24.04
CA ASP A 263 -1.63 -30.10 24.56
C ASP A 263 -1.86 -31.42 23.76
N PRO A 264 -1.47 -32.60 24.29
CA PRO A 264 -1.73 -33.90 23.65
C PRO A 264 -3.10 -34.51 24.01
N GLU A 265 -3.97 -33.84 24.77
CA GLU A 265 -5.24 -34.43 25.20
C GLU A 265 -6.45 -33.50 24.99
N CYS A 266 -7.09 -33.58 23.81
CA CYS A 266 -8.55 -33.39 23.75
C CYS A 266 -9.17 -34.06 22.52
N ASN A 267 -9.51 -35.34 22.66
CA ASN A 267 -10.63 -35.92 21.93
C ASN A 267 -11.93 -35.36 22.54
N SER A 268 -12.58 -34.38 21.91
CA SER A 268 -14.03 -34.23 22.08
C SER A 268 -14.70 -33.51 20.91
N THR A 269 -15.80 -34.12 20.49
CA THR A 269 -16.86 -33.66 19.59
C THR A 269 -17.40 -32.28 19.98
N MET A 270 -16.99 -31.25 19.26
CA MET A 270 -17.71 -29.98 19.08
C MET A 270 -17.44 -29.53 17.64
N LYS A 271 -18.42 -28.91 16.97
CA LYS A 271 -18.22 -28.27 15.66
C LYS A 271 -17.08 -27.26 15.80
N ASN A 272 -15.84 -27.65 15.47
CA ASN A 272 -14.71 -26.75 15.45
C ASN A 272 -14.94 -25.78 14.29
N GLU A 273 -15.56 -24.63 14.57
CA GLU A 273 -15.45 -23.46 13.71
C GLU A 273 -13.95 -23.23 13.51
N TYR A 274 -13.47 -23.55 12.31
CA TYR A 274 -12.07 -23.44 11.96
C TYR A 274 -11.71 -21.95 12.00
N LYS A 275 -11.08 -21.50 13.09
CA LYS A 275 -10.69 -20.10 13.26
C LYS A 275 -9.54 -19.79 12.29
N PRO A 276 -9.61 -18.73 11.47
CA PRO A 276 -8.53 -18.43 10.53
C PRO A 276 -7.26 -17.98 11.26
N LEU A 277 -6.11 -18.24 10.65
CA LEU A 277 -4.83 -17.60 10.96
C LEU A 277 -4.87 -16.17 10.42
N ASN A 278 -4.64 -15.18 11.28
CA ASN A 278 -4.74 -13.76 10.92
C ASN A 278 -3.34 -13.17 10.77
N PHE A 279 -3.04 -12.67 9.58
CA PHE A 279 -1.79 -12.01 9.26
C PHE A 279 -2.04 -10.53 8.97
N ILE A 280 -1.54 -9.65 9.85
CA ILE A 280 -1.64 -8.20 9.71
C ILE A 280 -0.44 -7.70 8.91
N LEU A 281 -0.69 -7.14 7.73
CA LEU A 281 0.31 -6.56 6.85
C LEU A 281 0.24 -5.04 6.97
N ILE A 282 1.33 -4.42 7.42
CA ILE A 282 1.42 -2.96 7.49
C ILE A 282 1.68 -2.39 6.10
N ASP A 283 0.62 -1.86 5.49
CA ASP A 283 0.65 -1.28 4.15
C ASP A 283 0.79 0.24 4.20
N GLY A 284 2.03 0.71 4.26
CA GLY A 284 2.33 2.14 4.29
C GLY A 284 3.77 2.41 3.89
N THR A 285 4.15 3.68 3.86
CA THR A 285 5.57 4.02 3.75
C THR A 285 6.33 3.58 4.99
N TRP A 286 7.60 3.22 4.83
CA TRP A 286 8.49 2.89 5.96
C TRP A 286 8.55 3.96 7.04
N SER A 287 8.39 5.24 6.67
CA SER A 287 8.33 6.34 7.64
C SER A 287 7.07 6.30 8.52
N ASN A 288 5.98 5.74 8.01
CA ASN A 288 4.69 5.69 8.71
C ASN A 288 4.49 4.35 9.43
N SER A 289 5.15 3.29 8.96
CA SER A 289 4.94 1.93 9.46
C SER A 289 5.27 1.75 10.94
N ALA A 290 6.23 2.50 11.47
CA ALA A 290 6.54 2.48 12.91
C ALA A 290 5.39 2.99 13.78
N ALA A 291 4.73 4.08 13.39
CA ALA A 291 3.56 4.60 14.12
C ALA A 291 2.37 3.63 14.03
N MET A 292 2.17 3.04 12.84
CA MET A 292 1.13 2.02 12.64
C MET A 292 1.39 0.78 13.51
N PHE A 293 2.64 0.31 13.55
CA PHE A 293 3.02 -0.82 14.40
C PHE A 293 2.87 -0.52 15.90
N ASN A 294 3.27 0.67 16.34
CA ASN A 294 3.08 1.08 17.74
C ASN A 294 1.61 1.09 18.14
N ARG A 295 0.71 1.55 17.26
CA ARG A 295 -0.73 1.48 17.49
C ARG A 295 -1.22 0.04 17.63
N LEU A 296 -0.73 -0.88 16.79
CA LEU A 296 -1.05 -2.30 16.93
C LEU A 296 -0.56 -2.84 18.29
N LYS A 297 0.63 -2.47 18.73
CA LYS A 297 1.15 -2.84 20.07
C LYS A 297 0.28 -2.31 21.20
N GLU A 298 -0.10 -1.04 21.16
CA GLU A 298 -0.99 -0.43 22.17
C GLU A 298 -2.33 -1.15 22.23
N LYS A 299 -2.91 -1.49 21.08
CA LYS A 299 -4.16 -2.27 21.01
C LYS A 299 -3.96 -3.71 21.48
N THR A 300 -2.84 -4.34 21.15
CA THR A 300 -2.50 -5.69 21.66
C THR A 300 -2.44 -5.70 23.18
N LYS A 301 -1.76 -4.72 23.79
CA LYS A 301 -1.69 -4.54 25.24
C LYS A 301 -3.07 -4.31 25.85
N SER A 302 -3.89 -3.47 25.22
CA SER A 302 -5.25 -3.21 25.68
C SER A 302 -6.18 -4.41 25.58
N VAL A 303 -6.05 -5.25 24.55
CA VAL A 303 -6.99 -6.34 24.25
C VAL A 303 -6.59 -7.65 24.94
N TRP A 304 -5.29 -7.95 25.03
CA TRP A 304 -4.79 -9.22 25.55
C TRP A 304 -3.86 -9.10 26.76
N GLY A 305 -3.54 -7.88 27.21
CA GLY A 305 -2.64 -7.67 28.35
C GLY A 305 -1.18 -8.04 28.10
N VAL A 306 -0.81 -8.34 26.85
CA VAL A 306 0.57 -8.68 26.45
C VAL A 306 1.26 -7.48 25.82
N GLU A 307 2.56 -7.32 26.07
CA GLU A 307 3.28 -6.11 25.63
C GLU A 307 3.56 -6.08 24.11
N ASP A 308 3.66 -7.25 23.49
CA ASP A 308 4.06 -7.38 22.09
C ASP A 308 3.13 -8.27 21.29
N LEU A 309 2.81 -7.80 20.08
CA LEU A 309 2.17 -8.59 19.04
C LEU A 309 3.23 -9.48 18.36
N PRO A 310 3.01 -10.80 18.25
CA PRO A 310 3.95 -11.68 17.55
C PRO A 310 4.25 -11.16 16.13
N CYS A 311 5.54 -11.00 15.82
CA CYS A 311 5.99 -10.51 14.52
C CYS A 311 6.71 -11.60 13.74
N ILE A 312 6.36 -11.71 12.46
CA ILE A 312 7.08 -12.52 11.48
C ILE A 312 7.96 -11.59 10.66
N SER A 313 9.26 -11.93 10.57
CA SER A 313 10.19 -11.27 9.67
C SER A 313 10.57 -12.21 8.55
N LEU A 314 10.25 -11.82 7.32
CA LEU A 314 10.54 -12.61 6.13
C LEU A 314 11.93 -12.27 5.60
N SER A 315 12.67 -13.27 5.12
CA SER A 315 13.88 -13.06 4.31
C SER A 315 13.49 -12.74 2.86
N ALA A 316 12.65 -11.72 2.66
CA ALA A 316 12.13 -11.41 1.36
C ALA A 316 13.23 -10.84 0.45
N GLY A 317 13.42 -11.47 -0.72
CA GLY A 317 14.26 -10.92 -1.78
C GLY A 317 13.68 -9.63 -2.38
N VAL A 318 14.36 -9.08 -3.39
CA VAL A 318 13.90 -7.84 -4.04
C VAL A 318 12.66 -8.10 -4.88
N SER A 319 11.55 -7.44 -4.53
CA SER A 319 10.35 -7.40 -5.36
C SER A 319 10.63 -6.76 -6.73
N THR A 320 10.05 -7.30 -7.81
CA THR A 320 10.08 -6.75 -9.17
C THR A 320 9.66 -5.27 -9.23
N MET A 321 8.79 -4.84 -8.30
CA MET A 321 8.36 -3.44 -8.16
C MET A 321 9.48 -2.46 -7.75
N HIS A 322 10.63 -2.95 -7.28
CA HIS A 322 11.80 -2.14 -6.97
C HIS A 322 12.28 -1.33 -8.20
N LYS A 323 12.05 -1.84 -9.42
CA LYS A 323 12.38 -1.14 -10.68
C LYS A 323 11.63 0.19 -10.84
N LEU A 324 10.35 0.25 -10.43
CA LEU A 324 9.52 1.47 -10.49
C LEU A 324 9.63 2.35 -9.26
N ARG A 325 9.92 1.74 -8.10
CA ARG A 325 10.07 2.44 -6.83
C ARG A 325 11.26 1.82 -6.08
N PRO A 326 12.48 2.39 -6.23
CA PRO A 326 13.63 1.94 -5.48
C PRO A 326 13.28 1.97 -3.99
N GLN A 327 13.39 0.80 -3.37
CA GLN A 327 13.22 0.66 -1.93
C GLN A 327 14.50 1.12 -1.23
N PRO A 328 14.40 1.68 -0.02
CA PRO A 328 15.57 2.23 0.69
C PRO A 328 16.65 1.18 1.02
N SER A 329 16.30 -0.11 1.04
CA SER A 329 17.23 -1.20 1.32
C SER A 329 16.65 -2.55 0.86
N TRP A 330 17.49 -3.58 0.85
CA TRP A 330 17.19 -4.93 0.33
C TRP A 330 16.26 -5.74 1.23
N ASP A 331 16.22 -5.43 2.53
CA ASP A 331 15.27 -5.95 3.54
C ASP A 331 13.86 -5.34 3.44
N ARG A 332 13.62 -4.49 2.43
CA ARG A 332 12.36 -3.73 2.28
C ARG A 332 11.60 -4.18 1.06
N THR A 333 10.63 -5.06 1.28
CA THR A 333 9.73 -5.56 0.23
C THR A 333 8.41 -4.78 0.16
N CYS A 334 7.67 -4.92 -0.94
CA CYS A 334 6.33 -4.35 -1.06
C CYS A 334 5.29 -5.28 -0.40
N THR A 335 4.11 -4.76 -0.08
CA THR A 335 3.06 -5.51 0.64
C THR A 335 2.65 -6.80 -0.06
N ALA A 336 2.54 -6.80 -1.40
CA ALA A 336 2.23 -8.02 -2.14
C ALA A 336 3.36 -9.05 -2.05
N ALA A 337 4.61 -8.61 -2.17
CA ALA A 337 5.76 -9.50 -2.04
C ALA A 337 5.98 -10.01 -0.60
N ALA A 338 5.56 -9.26 0.42
CA ALA A 338 5.51 -9.76 1.79
C ALA A 338 4.47 -10.89 1.93
N ALA A 339 3.27 -10.74 1.36
CA ALA A 339 2.27 -11.81 1.36
C ALA A 339 2.76 -13.04 0.59
N ILE A 340 3.37 -12.85 -0.59
CA ILE A 340 3.99 -13.93 -1.39
C ILE A 340 5.04 -14.67 -0.56
N GLY A 341 5.98 -13.94 0.06
CA GLY A 341 7.01 -14.53 0.91
C GLY A 341 6.45 -15.34 2.07
N LEU A 342 5.40 -14.85 2.72
CA LEU A 342 4.71 -15.61 3.78
C LEU A 342 4.10 -16.89 3.23
N LEU A 343 3.35 -16.83 2.13
CA LEU A 343 2.73 -18.02 1.54
C LEU A 343 3.80 -19.04 1.12
N SER A 344 4.94 -18.58 0.60
CA SER A 344 6.06 -19.45 0.21
C SER A 344 6.66 -20.17 1.42
N GLU A 345 6.86 -19.48 2.55
CA GLU A 345 7.33 -20.11 3.79
C GLU A 345 6.27 -21.05 4.40
N LEU A 346 4.98 -20.69 4.34
CA LEU A 346 3.88 -21.54 4.81
C LEU A 346 3.79 -22.85 4.02
N GLN A 347 3.89 -22.79 2.69
CA GLN A 347 3.82 -23.96 1.80
C GLN A 347 4.85 -25.05 2.14
N LEU A 348 6.01 -24.66 2.69
CA LEU A 348 7.07 -25.58 3.10
C LEU A 348 6.76 -26.34 4.39
N LEU A 349 5.78 -25.89 5.17
CA LEU A 349 5.38 -26.59 6.39
C LEU A 349 4.43 -27.75 6.04
N PRO A 350 4.63 -28.95 6.63
CA PRO A 350 3.80 -30.12 6.34
C PRO A 350 2.31 -29.87 6.48
N GLN A 351 1.89 -29.09 7.49
CA GLN A 351 0.49 -28.77 7.75
C GLN A 351 -0.19 -27.92 6.67
N PHE A 352 0.55 -27.18 5.84
CA PHE A 352 -0.03 -26.32 4.79
C PHE A 352 0.25 -26.79 3.36
N SER A 353 1.18 -27.74 3.18
CA SER A 353 1.59 -28.29 1.88
C SER A 353 0.43 -28.81 1.00
N SER A 354 -0.69 -29.23 1.61
CA SER A 354 -1.86 -29.76 0.90
C SER A 354 -2.85 -28.69 0.41
N TYR A 355 -2.70 -27.42 0.83
CA TYR A 355 -3.64 -26.34 0.48
C TYR A 355 -3.33 -25.64 -0.85
N GLY A 356 -2.24 -26.04 -1.53
CA GLY A 356 -1.89 -25.56 -2.86
C GLY A 356 -1.53 -24.07 -2.91
N LEU A 357 -0.87 -23.54 -1.88
CA LEU A 357 -0.52 -22.12 -1.76
C LEU A 357 0.43 -21.64 -2.89
N ASP A 358 1.17 -22.57 -3.50
CA ASP A 358 1.99 -22.36 -4.70
C ASP A 358 1.19 -21.75 -5.85
N LYS A 359 -0.07 -22.17 -6.05
CA LYS A 359 -0.94 -21.58 -7.06
C LYS A 359 -1.32 -20.14 -6.74
N GLN A 360 -1.62 -19.82 -5.48
CA GLN A 360 -1.93 -18.44 -5.08
C GLN A 360 -0.69 -17.55 -5.17
N ILE A 361 0.50 -18.08 -4.86
CA ILE A 361 1.78 -17.39 -5.05
C ILE A 361 1.97 -17.01 -6.53
N GLU A 362 1.85 -17.98 -7.44
CA GLU A 362 2.04 -17.74 -8.88
C GLU A 362 1.05 -16.69 -9.42
N VAL A 363 -0.22 -16.75 -9.01
CA VAL A 363 -1.24 -15.78 -9.44
C VAL A 363 -0.95 -14.38 -8.88
N LEU A 364 -0.48 -14.27 -7.63
CA LEU A 364 -0.09 -12.99 -7.05
C LEU A 364 1.15 -12.39 -7.71
N GLU A 365 2.17 -13.20 -8.01
CA GLU A 365 3.36 -12.78 -8.75
C GLU A 365 2.99 -12.25 -10.14
N ASN A 366 2.16 -13.00 -10.88
CA ASN A 366 1.62 -12.55 -12.16
C ASN A 366 0.83 -11.23 -12.04
N ALA A 367 0.05 -11.05 -10.98
CA ALA A 367 -0.69 -9.81 -10.74
C ALA A 367 0.23 -8.62 -10.43
N VAL A 368 1.37 -8.85 -9.75
CA VAL A 368 2.41 -7.84 -9.53
C VAL A 368 3.04 -7.42 -10.86
N ASP A 369 3.33 -8.37 -11.75
CA ASP A 369 3.89 -8.08 -13.08
C ASP A 369 2.90 -7.33 -13.97
N VAL A 370 1.61 -7.71 -13.95
CA VAL A 370 0.54 -6.98 -14.64
C VAL A 370 0.46 -5.51 -14.17
N LEU A 371 0.57 -5.27 -12.86
CA LEU A 371 0.59 -3.91 -12.31
C LEU A 371 1.86 -3.14 -12.73
N LEU A 372 3.01 -3.80 -12.69
CA LEU A 372 4.29 -3.25 -13.13
C LEU A 372 4.22 -2.81 -14.59
N ASP A 373 3.67 -3.64 -15.48
CA ASP A 373 3.51 -3.34 -16.90
C ASP A 373 2.57 -2.16 -17.13
N ALA A 374 1.40 -2.15 -16.46
CA ALA A 374 0.44 -1.05 -16.57
C ALA A 374 1.05 0.30 -16.15
N LEU A 375 1.77 0.31 -15.02
CA LEU A 375 2.45 1.50 -14.52
C LEU A 375 3.63 1.93 -15.41
N THR A 376 4.37 0.97 -15.98
CA THR A 376 5.47 1.25 -16.90
C THR A 376 4.96 1.86 -18.20
N ALA A 377 3.93 1.27 -18.80
CA ALA A 377 3.27 1.79 -20.00
C ALA A 377 2.72 3.21 -19.76
N ARG A 378 2.10 3.44 -18.60
CA ARG A 378 1.66 4.79 -18.19
C ARG A 378 2.83 5.77 -18.14
N ARG A 379 3.96 5.41 -17.50
CA ARG A 379 5.13 6.31 -17.40
C ARG A 379 5.67 6.68 -18.77
N LEU A 380 5.78 5.71 -19.68
CA LEU A 380 6.22 5.93 -21.06
C LEU A 380 5.29 6.89 -21.81
N ARG A 381 3.96 6.68 -21.75
CA ARG A 381 2.97 7.60 -22.34
C ARG A 381 3.09 9.02 -21.80
N MET A 382 3.39 9.17 -20.51
CA MET A 382 3.57 10.47 -19.85
C MET A 382 4.96 11.08 -20.06
N GLY A 383 5.81 10.50 -20.92
CA GLY A 383 7.19 10.99 -21.16
C GLY A 383 8.11 10.88 -19.94
N ARG A 384 7.79 10.02 -18.96
CA ARG A 384 8.57 9.84 -17.72
C ARG A 384 9.51 8.65 -17.84
N SER A 385 10.75 8.81 -17.35
CA SER A 385 11.71 7.70 -17.28
C SER A 385 11.16 6.49 -16.51
N ILE A 386 11.39 5.29 -17.07
CA ILE A 386 11.08 3.99 -16.48
C ILE A 386 12.08 3.58 -15.41
N THR A 387 13.32 4.07 -15.50
CA THR A 387 14.34 3.93 -14.47
C THR A 387 14.39 5.21 -13.64
N ARG A 388 14.18 5.07 -12.33
CA ARG A 388 14.52 6.15 -11.39
C ARG A 388 16.04 6.05 -11.20
N ARG A 389 16.82 7.04 -11.65
CA ARG A 389 18.28 7.07 -11.37
C ARG A 389 18.46 6.78 -9.88
N LEU A 390 19.27 5.76 -9.56
CA LEU A 390 19.78 5.57 -8.20
C LEU A 390 20.27 6.95 -7.76
N ARG A 391 19.64 7.54 -6.73
CA ARG A 391 20.29 8.64 -6.03
C ARG A 391 21.58 8.01 -5.51
N HIS A 392 22.68 8.27 -6.20
CA HIS A 392 23.99 7.90 -5.73
C HIS A 392 24.06 8.53 -4.34
N SER A 393 24.19 7.69 -3.33
CA SER A 393 24.79 8.05 -2.05
C SER A 393 26.22 8.44 -2.34
N GLY A 394 26.40 9.59 -2.98
CA GLY A 394 27.67 10.29 -3.05
C GLY A 394 27.90 10.89 -1.67
N ASN A 395 28.94 10.42 -1.02
CA ASN A 395 29.63 11.04 0.11
C ASN A 395 28.76 11.31 1.35
N ILE A 396 28.66 10.30 2.22
CA ILE A 396 28.78 10.54 3.65
C ILE A 396 29.96 9.68 4.10
N CYS A 397 31.11 10.34 4.29
CA CYS A 397 32.25 9.79 5.02
C CYS A 397 31.87 9.59 6.48
#